data_AF-A0A202DHA5-F1
#
_entry.id   AF-A0A202DHA5-F1
#
_cell.length_a   1.000
_cell.length_b   1.000
_cell.length_c   1.000
_cell.angle_alpha   90.00
_cell.angle_beta   90.00
_cell.angle_gamma   90.00
#
_symmetry.space_group_name_H-M   'P 1'
#
loop_
_entity.id
_entity.type
_entity.pdbx_description
1 polymer ?
#
loop_
_entity_poly.entity_id
_entity_poly.type
_entity_poly.pdbx_seq_one_letter_code
_entity_poly.pdbx_strand_id
1 'polypeptide(L)'
;MVLLATRANHDFTRWEHEIDMALVHPDMNCPFCGDRLGDDQSNIIGFTFLDIRHRDFECLDDSACHRSCLSQWEKRDDFITFWNQQLRASLGFDAQQLFVDQSGLVDYRDNKNASEAIDEFLNPKEKAPNKFLHRIFQTARGLKKR
;
A
#
# COMPACT_ATOMS: atom_id res chain seq x y z
N MET A 1 56.00 -17.26 -9.24
CA MET A 1 55.43 -16.47 -8.13
C MET A 1 53.97 -16.23 -8.49
N VAL A 2 53.06 -17.02 -7.91
CA VAL A 2 51.64 -17.09 -8.26
C VAL A 2 50.86 -16.40 -7.15
N LEU A 3 50.12 -15.34 -7.48
CA LEU A 3 49.21 -14.64 -6.58
C LEU A 3 47.92 -15.46 -6.45
N LEU A 4 47.70 -16.03 -5.25
CA LEU A 4 46.44 -16.63 -4.85
C LEU A 4 45.45 -15.50 -4.52
N ALA A 5 44.46 -15.31 -5.38
CA ALA A 5 43.29 -14.51 -5.06
C ALA A 5 42.35 -15.31 -4.14
N THR A 6 42.13 -14.78 -2.95
CA THR A 6 41.14 -15.21 -1.96
C THR A 6 39.74 -15.20 -2.57
N ARG A 7 39.10 -16.37 -2.61
CA ARG A 7 37.66 -16.53 -2.85
C ARG A 7 36.89 -16.04 -1.62
N ALA A 8 36.21 -14.91 -1.73
CA ALA A 8 35.15 -14.53 -0.82
C ALA A 8 33.91 -15.38 -1.16
N ASN A 9 33.52 -16.25 -0.23
CA ASN A 9 32.19 -16.86 -0.23
C ASN A 9 31.20 -15.79 0.19
N HIS A 10 30.53 -15.17 -0.78
CA HIS A 10 29.30 -14.43 -0.53
C HIS A 10 28.13 -15.42 -0.63
N ASP A 11 27.59 -15.77 0.53
CA ASP A 11 26.31 -16.44 0.69
C ASP A 11 25.22 -15.61 -0.02
N PHE A 12 24.64 -16.19 -1.06
CA PHE A 12 23.70 -15.55 -1.97
C PHE A 12 22.30 -16.17 -1.83
N THR A 13 21.78 -16.26 -0.60
CA THR A 13 20.44 -16.83 -0.37
C THR A 13 19.69 -16.12 0.75
N ARG A 14 19.23 -14.89 0.47
CA ARG A 14 18.01 -14.31 1.08
C ARG A 14 17.55 -13.08 0.28
N TRP A 15 17.02 -13.30 -0.92
CA TRP A 15 16.30 -12.27 -1.66
C TRP A 15 14.85 -12.24 -1.16
N GLU A 16 14.64 -11.65 0.01
CA GLU A 16 13.30 -11.26 0.46
C GLU A 16 12.87 -10.07 -0.40
N HIS A 17 12.06 -10.32 -1.43
CA HIS A 17 11.24 -9.36 -2.19
C HIS A 17 11.61 -7.87 -2.02
N GLU A 18 12.82 -7.47 -2.40
CA GLU A 18 13.11 -6.08 -2.71
C GLU A 18 12.42 -5.81 -4.04
N ILE A 19 11.21 -5.26 -3.96
CA ILE A 19 10.57 -4.62 -5.10
C ILE A 19 11.55 -3.53 -5.52
N ASP A 20 12.18 -3.72 -6.68
CA ASP A 20 13.16 -2.81 -7.25
C ASP A 20 12.43 -1.50 -7.55
N MET A 21 12.40 -0.60 -6.56
CA MET A 21 11.87 0.75 -6.72
C MET A 21 12.70 1.41 -7.83
N ALA A 22 12.05 2.20 -8.70
CA ALA A 22 12.73 3.05 -9.66
C ALA A 22 13.97 3.68 -9.00
N LEU A 23 15.14 3.59 -9.63
CA LEU A 23 16.37 4.17 -9.11
C LEU A 23 16.19 5.69 -8.98
N VAL A 24 15.83 6.15 -7.78
CA VAL A 24 15.61 7.57 -7.50
C VAL A 24 16.94 8.30 -7.57
N HIS A 25 17.05 9.27 -8.48
CA HIS A 25 18.25 10.07 -8.67
C HIS A 25 17.99 11.54 -8.28
N PRO A 26 18.92 12.23 -7.57
CA PRO A 26 18.76 13.63 -7.17
C PRO A 26 18.47 14.61 -8.32
N ASP A 27 18.95 14.30 -9.52
CA ASP A 27 18.74 15.12 -10.73
C ASP A 27 17.39 14.88 -11.45
N MET A 28 16.57 13.92 -11.00
CA MET A 28 15.21 13.79 -11.51
C MET A 28 14.38 15.02 -11.15
N ASN A 29 13.44 15.41 -12.01
CA ASN A 29 12.53 16.51 -11.73
C ASN A 29 11.27 16.00 -11.03
N CYS A 30 10.83 16.70 -10.00
CA CYS A 30 9.55 16.48 -9.37
C CYS A 30 8.41 16.82 -10.36
N PRO A 31 7.43 15.92 -10.58
CA PRO A 31 6.35 16.15 -11.54
C PRO A 31 5.39 17.28 -11.14
N PHE A 32 5.45 17.75 -9.89
CA PHE A 32 4.56 18.80 -9.38
C PHE A 32 5.17 20.20 -9.49
N CYS A 33 6.38 20.40 -8.96
CA CYS A 33 7.04 21.73 -8.98
C CYS A 33 7.97 21.92 -10.18
N GLY A 34 8.41 20.84 -10.84
CA GLY A 34 9.37 20.87 -11.94
C GLY A 34 10.84 21.01 -11.50
N ASP A 35 11.10 21.28 -10.22
CA ASP A 35 12.45 21.37 -9.67
C ASP A 35 13.08 19.97 -9.50
N ARG A 36 14.41 19.94 -9.41
CA ARG A 36 15.16 18.70 -9.09
C ARG A 36 14.77 18.17 -7.71
N LEU A 37 14.77 16.84 -7.56
CA LEU A 37 14.53 16.19 -6.26
C LEU A 37 15.55 16.62 -5.21
N GLY A 38 16.82 16.71 -5.61
CA GLY A 38 17.93 17.07 -4.73
C GLY A 38 18.34 15.92 -3.81
N ASP A 39 19.15 16.24 -2.79
CA ASP A 39 19.77 15.25 -1.90
C ASP A 39 18.99 15.02 -0.60
N ASP A 40 17.90 15.76 -0.35
CA ASP A 40 17.08 15.62 0.85
C ASP A 40 16.16 14.40 0.75
N GLN A 41 16.72 13.23 1.10
CA GLN A 41 16.00 11.95 1.12
C GLN A 41 14.75 11.98 2.03
N SER A 42 14.73 12.83 3.06
CA SER A 42 13.58 12.92 3.96
C SER A 42 12.35 13.57 3.31
N ASN A 43 12.56 14.34 2.24
CA ASN A 43 11.51 14.99 1.47
C ASN A 43 11.27 14.30 0.11
N ILE A 44 11.79 13.09 -0.12
CA ILE A 44 11.57 12.35 -1.37
C ILE A 44 10.67 11.14 -1.11
N ILE A 45 9.76 10.87 -2.05
CA ILE A 45 8.96 9.65 -2.10
C ILE A 45 8.96 9.10 -3.51
N GLY A 46 9.28 7.81 -3.64
CA GLY A 46 9.31 7.07 -4.89
C GLY A 46 8.09 6.17 -5.05
N PHE A 47 7.78 5.83 -6.29
CA PHE A 47 6.62 5.07 -6.71
C PHE A 47 7.08 3.93 -7.61
N THR A 48 6.67 2.70 -7.30
CA THR A 48 6.99 1.51 -8.11
C THR A 48 6.19 1.49 -9.41
N PHE A 49 6.69 0.85 -10.45
CA PHE A 49 5.92 0.61 -11.68
C PHE A 49 4.68 -0.27 -11.44
N LEU A 50 3.50 0.18 -11.89
CA LEU A 50 2.21 -0.52 -11.80
C LEU A 50 1.40 -0.52 -13.12
N ASP A 51 1.95 -0.07 -14.25
CA ASP A 51 1.25 0.13 -15.55
C ASP A 51 -0.01 1.02 -15.41
N ILE A 52 0.15 2.17 -14.75
CA ILE A 52 -0.94 3.12 -14.53
C ILE A 52 -1.21 3.90 -15.83
N ARG A 53 -2.41 3.71 -16.39
CA ARG A 53 -2.90 4.44 -17.58
C ARG A 53 -3.93 5.51 -17.28
N HIS A 54 -4.13 5.83 -16.00
CA HIS A 54 -5.04 6.89 -15.61
C HIS A 54 -4.39 8.25 -15.90
N ARG A 55 -4.94 9.03 -16.83
CA ARG A 55 -4.37 10.29 -17.33
C ARG A 55 -3.89 11.24 -16.23
N ASP A 56 -4.61 11.33 -15.12
CA ASP A 56 -4.24 12.23 -14.02
C ASP A 56 -3.08 11.74 -13.15
N PHE A 57 -2.75 10.44 -13.23
CA PHE A 57 -1.83 9.75 -12.31
C PHE A 57 -0.67 9.05 -13.04
N GLU A 58 -0.71 8.95 -14.37
CA GLU A 58 0.31 8.27 -15.17
C GLU A 58 1.71 8.89 -15.00
N CYS A 59 1.79 10.19 -14.72
CA CYS A 59 3.08 10.86 -14.46
C CYS A 59 3.74 10.43 -13.15
N LEU A 60 3.02 9.71 -12.29
CA LEU A 60 3.51 9.20 -11.02
C LEU A 60 3.93 7.73 -11.09
N ASP A 61 3.64 7.02 -12.17
CA ASP A 61 4.06 5.63 -12.37
C ASP A 61 5.58 5.54 -12.58
N ASP A 62 6.26 4.65 -11.86
CA ASP A 62 7.72 4.48 -11.93
C ASP A 62 8.50 5.81 -11.77
N SER A 63 8.09 6.62 -10.80
CA SER A 63 8.58 7.99 -10.63
C SER A 63 8.93 8.33 -9.19
N ALA A 64 9.40 9.55 -8.96
CA ALA A 64 9.58 10.10 -7.61
C ALA A 64 9.22 11.59 -7.58
N CYS A 65 8.85 12.07 -6.40
CA CYS A 65 8.47 13.46 -6.19
C CYS A 65 8.89 13.94 -4.79
N HIS A 66 8.79 15.25 -4.57
CA HIS A 66 8.90 15.79 -3.22
C HIS A 66 7.65 15.44 -2.40
N ARG A 67 7.84 14.93 -1.18
CA ARG A 67 6.77 14.67 -0.21
C ARG A 67 5.96 15.93 0.07
N SER A 68 6.64 17.07 0.26
CA SER A 68 5.98 18.36 0.48
C SER A 68 5.07 18.78 -0.68
N CYS A 69 5.47 18.50 -1.92
CA CYS A 69 4.66 18.81 -3.10
C CYS A 69 3.43 17.91 -3.19
N LEU A 70 3.61 16.60 -3.00
CA LEU A 70 2.50 15.64 -2.98
C LEU A 70 1.48 15.98 -1.89
N SER A 71 1.96 16.38 -0.70
CA SER A 71 1.12 16.76 0.42
C SER A 71 0.22 17.96 0.17
N GLN A 72 0.62 18.88 -0.71
CA GLN A 72 -0.13 20.08 -1.06
C GLN A 72 -0.96 19.92 -2.35
N TRP A 73 -0.81 18.80 -3.05
CA TRP A 73 -1.49 18.58 -4.32
C TRP A 73 -2.99 18.37 -4.11
N GLU A 74 -3.81 19.08 -4.88
CA GLU A 74 -5.28 19.03 -4.75
C GLU A 74 -5.85 17.61 -4.91
N LYS A 75 -5.24 16.79 -5.78
CA LYS A 75 -5.66 15.40 -6.05
C LYS A 75 -4.97 14.36 -5.16
N ARG A 76 -4.27 14.76 -4.10
CA ARG A 76 -3.48 13.86 -3.22
C ARG A 76 -4.30 12.68 -2.71
N ASP A 77 -5.48 12.95 -2.14
CA ASP A 77 -6.27 11.92 -1.47
C ASP A 77 -6.89 10.94 -2.48
N ASP A 78 -7.30 11.44 -3.64
CA ASP A 78 -7.77 10.63 -4.77
C ASP A 78 -6.66 9.73 -5.31
N PHE A 79 -5.47 10.29 -5.49
CA PHE A 79 -4.29 9.53 -5.92
C PHE A 79 -3.92 8.44 -4.93
N ILE A 80 -3.87 8.72 -3.62
CA ILE A 80 -3.55 7.72 -2.59
C ILE A 80 -4.54 6.56 -2.63
N THR A 81 -5.83 6.88 -2.76
CA THR A 81 -6.89 5.87 -2.86
C THR A 81 -6.71 5.00 -4.11
N PHE A 82 -6.49 5.62 -5.27
CA PHE A 82 -6.25 4.93 -6.53
C PHE A 82 -4.99 4.06 -6.47
N TRP A 83 -3.87 4.63 -6.02
CA TRP A 83 -2.58 3.98 -5.91
C TRP A 83 -2.64 2.74 -5.03
N ASN A 84 -3.23 2.85 -3.83
CA ASN A 84 -3.37 1.73 -2.91
C ASN A 84 -4.26 0.62 -3.48
N GLN A 85 -5.27 0.95 -4.29
CA GLN A 85 -6.06 -0.06 -5.00
C GLN A 85 -5.24 -0.78 -6.07
N GLN A 86 -4.44 -0.06 -6.87
CA GLN A 86 -3.56 -0.66 -7.87
C GLN A 86 -2.47 -1.53 -7.22
N LEU A 87 -1.83 -1.04 -6.16
CA LEU A 87 -0.85 -1.81 -5.38
C LEU A 87 -1.44 -3.14 -4.90
N ARG A 88 -2.65 -3.12 -4.32
CA ARG A 88 -3.30 -4.35 -3.85
C ARG A 88 -3.62 -5.31 -4.99
N ALA A 89 -4.02 -4.79 -6.15
CA ALA A 89 -4.34 -5.61 -7.32
C ALA A 89 -3.08 -6.26 -7.91
N SER A 90 -1.95 -5.55 -7.93
CA SER A 90 -0.71 -6.00 -8.56
C SER A 90 0.22 -6.80 -7.64
N LEU A 91 0.30 -6.43 -6.36
CA LEU A 91 1.28 -6.95 -5.39
C LEU A 91 0.64 -7.63 -4.17
N GLY A 92 -0.69 -7.59 -4.05
CA GLY A 92 -1.41 -8.20 -2.92
C GLY A 92 -1.53 -7.29 -1.69
N PHE A 93 -2.13 -7.82 -0.61
CA PHE A 93 -2.49 -7.05 0.57
C PHE A 93 -1.30 -6.69 1.48
N ASP A 94 -0.18 -7.38 1.36
CA ASP A 94 0.99 -7.21 2.23
C ASP A 94 1.90 -6.07 1.78
N ALA A 95 1.66 -5.49 0.58
CA ALA A 95 2.40 -4.34 0.09
C ALA A 95 2.21 -3.12 1.01
N GLN A 96 3.29 -2.36 1.20
CA GLN A 96 3.23 -1.07 1.89
C GLN A 96 2.31 -0.12 1.13
N GLN A 97 1.46 0.59 1.86
CA GLN A 97 0.47 1.51 1.31
C GLN A 97 0.80 2.94 1.67
N LEU A 98 0.35 3.87 0.84
CA LEU A 98 0.45 5.31 1.11
C LEU A 98 -0.58 5.71 2.18
N PHE A 99 -0.14 6.52 3.13
CA PHE A 99 -0.97 7.11 4.18
C PHE A 99 -0.65 8.60 4.36
N VAL A 100 -1.67 9.37 4.70
CA VAL A 100 -1.52 10.76 5.17
C VAL A 100 -1.48 10.76 6.69
N ASP A 101 -0.46 11.37 7.29
CA ASP A 101 -0.35 11.51 8.73
C ASP A 101 -1.15 12.71 9.28
N GLN A 102 -1.08 12.94 10.60
CA GLN A 102 -1.79 14.04 11.26
C GLN A 102 -1.30 15.43 10.83
N SER A 103 -0.08 15.53 10.28
CA SER A 103 0.49 16.76 9.75
C SER A 103 0.16 17.00 8.27
N GLY A 104 -0.46 16.04 7.60
CA GLY A 104 -0.75 16.09 6.17
C GLY A 104 0.39 15.54 5.29
N LEU A 105 1.43 14.95 5.89
CA LEU A 105 2.54 14.33 5.17
C LEU A 105 2.18 12.94 4.67
N VAL A 106 2.60 12.63 3.45
CA VAL A 106 2.39 11.32 2.82
C VAL A 106 3.60 10.43 3.05
N ASP A 107 3.37 9.20 3.51
CA ASP A 107 4.41 8.19 3.68
C ASP A 107 3.89 6.77 3.44
N TYR A 108 4.81 5.82 3.20
CA TYR A 108 4.50 4.40 3.16
C TYR A 108 4.37 3.82 4.57
N ARG A 109 3.39 2.93 4.77
CA ARG A 109 3.28 2.15 6.01
C ARG A 109 2.95 0.70 5.70
N ASP A 110 3.48 -0.18 6.55
CA ASP A 110 3.15 -1.60 6.51
C ASP A 110 1.66 -1.79 6.76
N ASN A 111 1.04 -2.65 5.96
CA ASN A 111 -0.36 -3.00 6.10
C ASN A 111 -0.60 -4.10 7.15
N LYS A 112 0.14 -4.08 8.27
CA LYS A 112 0.10 -5.13 9.31
C LYS A 112 -1.28 -5.30 9.96
N ASN A 113 -2.15 -4.30 9.84
CA ASN A 113 -3.50 -4.34 10.44
C ASN A 113 -4.60 -4.77 9.46
N ALA A 114 -4.36 -4.84 8.14
CA ALA A 114 -5.43 -5.27 7.22
C ALA A 114 -5.51 -6.77 7.06
N SER A 115 -4.42 -7.53 7.24
CA SER A 115 -4.51 -8.99 7.25
C SER A 115 -5.38 -9.46 8.42
N GLU A 116 -5.26 -8.84 9.60
CA GLU A 116 -6.11 -9.09 10.76
C GLU A 116 -7.59 -8.73 10.49
N ALA A 117 -7.84 -7.60 9.82
CA ALA A 117 -9.21 -7.16 9.48
C ALA A 117 -9.87 -8.01 8.38
N ILE A 118 -9.08 -8.55 7.44
CA ILE A 118 -9.56 -9.43 6.37
C ILE A 118 -9.78 -10.85 6.89
N ASP A 119 -8.92 -11.37 7.77
CA ASP A 119 -9.17 -12.64 8.46
C ASP A 119 -10.43 -12.59 9.34
N GLU A 120 -10.72 -11.44 9.97
CA GLU A 120 -11.97 -11.24 10.70
C GLU A 120 -13.21 -11.21 9.78
N PHE A 121 -13.06 -10.69 8.55
CA PHE A 121 -14.13 -10.63 7.55
C PHE A 121 -14.37 -11.96 6.80
N LEU A 122 -13.29 -12.70 6.49
CA LEU A 122 -13.32 -13.97 5.75
C LEU A 122 -13.51 -15.17 6.67
N ASN A 123 -13.23 -15.02 7.97
CA ASN A 123 -13.39 -16.06 8.98
C ASN A 123 -14.17 -15.51 10.17
N PRO A 124 -15.49 -15.24 10.02
CA PRO A 124 -16.35 -14.84 11.13
C PRO A 124 -16.59 -16.04 12.04
N LYS A 125 -15.56 -16.49 12.77
CA LYS A 125 -15.70 -17.49 13.82
C LYS A 125 -16.46 -16.86 14.98
N GLU A 126 -17.77 -17.09 14.95
CA GLU A 126 -18.57 -17.40 16.14
C GLU A 126 -18.40 -16.46 17.34
N LYS A 127 -18.73 -15.18 17.17
CA LYS A 127 -19.02 -14.33 18.34
C LYS A 127 -20.31 -13.52 18.16
N ALA A 128 -21.44 -14.24 18.25
CA ALA A 128 -22.54 -13.85 19.14
C ALA A 128 -23.60 -14.97 19.23
N PRO A 129 -23.93 -15.49 20.44
CA PRO A 129 -25.15 -16.25 20.62
C PRO A 129 -26.33 -15.27 20.47
N ASN A 130 -26.96 -15.28 19.31
CA ASN A 130 -28.10 -14.43 18.99
C ASN A 130 -29.35 -14.89 19.77
N LYS A 131 -29.45 -14.48 21.04
CA LYS A 131 -30.67 -14.62 21.87
C LYS A 131 -31.88 -13.85 21.31
N PHE A 132 -31.73 -13.09 20.23
CA PHE A 132 -32.80 -12.27 19.65
C PHE A 132 -33.70 -13.04 18.67
N LEU A 133 -33.21 -14.14 18.06
CA LEU A 133 -33.99 -14.90 17.07
C LEU A 133 -34.94 -15.95 17.67
N HIS A 134 -34.83 -16.26 18.97
CA HIS A 134 -35.72 -17.25 19.60
C HIS A 134 -37.14 -16.71 19.91
N ARG A 135 -37.35 -15.39 19.78
CA ARG A 135 -38.67 -14.75 19.97
C ARG A 135 -39.52 -14.71 18.69
N ILE A 136 -38.92 -14.85 17.50
CA ILE A 136 -39.65 -14.77 16.23
C ILE A 136 -40.28 -16.13 15.86
N PHE A 137 -39.72 -17.25 16.33
CA PHE A 137 -40.24 -18.59 16.02
C PHE A 137 -41.40 -19.09 16.89
N GLN A 138 -41.81 -18.38 17.94
CA GLN A 138 -42.97 -18.78 18.75
C GLN A 138 -44.31 -18.19 18.28
N THR A 139 -44.30 -17.16 17.42
CA THR A 139 -45.54 -16.54 16.93
C THR A 139 -46.14 -17.22 15.69
N ALA A 140 -45.38 -18.11 15.04
CA ALA A 140 -45.81 -18.77 13.79
C ALA A 140 -46.52 -20.13 13.95
N ARG A 141 -46.72 -20.63 15.19
CA ARG A 141 -47.42 -21.92 15.45
C ARG A 141 -48.86 -21.79 15.96
N GLY A 142 -49.47 -20.61 15.85
CA GLY A 142 -50.81 -20.33 16.40
C GLY A 142 -51.98 -20.28 15.40
N LEU A 143 -51.78 -20.48 14.10
CA LEU A 143 -52.84 -20.27 13.09
C LEU A 143 -52.97 -21.44 12.12
N LYS A 144 -53.48 -22.57 12.61
CA LYS A 144 -54.19 -23.58 11.79
C LYS A 144 -55.26 -24.27 12.63
N LYS A 145 -56.41 -23.62 12.77
CA LYS A 145 -57.72 -24.27 12.97
C LYS A 145 -58.82 -23.32 12.49
N ARG A 146 -59.29 -23.55 11.26
CA ARG A 146 -60.70 -23.62 10.87
C ARG A 146 -60.78 -24.01 9.40
#